data_AF-F2IGA8-F1
#
_entry.id   AF-F2IGA8-F1
#
_cell.length_a   1.000
_cell.length_b   1.000
_cell.length_c   1.000
_cell.angle_alpha   90.00
_cell.angle_beta   90.00
_cell.angle_gamma   90.00
#
_symmetry.space_group_name_H-M   'P 1'
#
loop_
_entity.id
_entity.type
_entity.pdbx_description
1 polymer ?
#
loop_
_entity_poly.entity_id
_entity_poly.type
_entity_poly.pdbx_seq_one_letter_code
_entity_poly.pdbx_strand_id
1 'polypeptide(L)'
;MANVLKKAVSGLFDKMLSTSKVINVNRWEPSSMVEIDVHISTLKLEKWKTIHRVKCRVGDLEYRDYTPTSWDFEKGTFKLYVEAGHEGAGSQWAQQIKVGDEILFGAVHAAQIPSKEGRILCLIDLSALGHALSLKQLIDTDKFPLEVAVFLHEEYQIPESLRKENPEFEFLYEENEENSVVLEKWMMSKKMESYESICVVGNTPMVSLLRKKLKAIPEVEARIFAHGFWS
;
A
#
# COMPACT_ATOMS: atom_id res chain seq x y z
N MET A 1 -3.98 20.42 32.25
CA MET A 1 -2.53 20.19 32.11
C MET A 1 -2.17 19.10 31.10
N ALA A 2 -2.79 17.91 31.11
CA ALA A 2 -2.48 16.83 30.16
C ALA A 2 -2.62 17.23 28.66
N ASN A 3 -3.64 18.01 28.28
CA ASN A 3 -3.82 18.47 26.89
C ASN A 3 -2.77 19.51 26.44
N VAL A 4 -2.27 20.34 27.35
CA VAL A 4 -1.22 21.32 27.03
C VAL A 4 0.11 20.60 26.81
N LEU A 5 0.40 19.59 27.64
CA LEU A 5 1.60 18.76 27.49
C LEU A 5 1.55 17.93 26.20
N LYS A 6 0.40 17.32 25.87
CA LYS A 6 0.20 16.60 24.60
C LYS A 6 0.39 17.51 23.37
N LYS A 7 -0.17 18.73 23.41
CA LYS A 7 0.00 19.71 22.32
C LYS A 7 1.45 20.20 22.19
N ALA A 8 2.14 20.43 23.30
CA ALA A 8 3.55 20.83 23.28
C ALA A 8 4.46 19.74 22.69
N VAL A 9 4.23 18.47 23.06
CA VAL A 9 4.99 17.33 22.52
C VAL A 9 4.68 17.12 21.03
N SER A 10 3.42 17.27 20.61
CA SER A 10 3.05 17.20 19.19
C SER A 10 3.69 18.30 18.36
N GLY A 11 3.67 19.54 18.83
CA GLY A 11 4.31 20.64 18.12
C GLY A 11 5.83 20.47 17.97
N LEU A 12 6.46 19.68 18.85
CA LEU A 12 7.85 19.29 18.71
C LEU A 12 8.03 18.18 17.66
N PHE A 13 7.12 17.19 17.65
CA PHE A 13 7.13 16.11 16.66
C PHE A 13 6.86 16.64 15.25
N ASP A 14 5.93 17.58 15.10
CA ASP A 14 5.60 18.22 13.81
C ASP A 14 6.80 18.96 13.19
N LYS A 15 7.69 19.52 14.01
CA LYS A 15 8.94 20.16 13.55
C LYS A 15 9.98 19.16 13.03
N MET A 16 9.83 17.88 13.37
CA MET A 16 10.65 16.79 12.83
C MET A 16 10.04 16.17 11.58
N LEU A 17 8.82 16.57 11.19
CA LEU A 17 8.17 16.09 9.99
C LEU A 17 8.66 16.86 8.76
N SER A 18 8.76 16.14 7.66
CA SER A 18 9.00 16.66 6.34
C SER A 18 7.71 17.24 5.76
N THR A 19 7.69 18.55 5.50
CA THR A 19 6.62 19.18 4.73
C THR A 19 6.72 18.80 3.26
N SER A 20 5.57 18.44 2.69
CA SER A 20 5.39 18.06 1.30
C SER A 20 4.16 18.75 0.73
N LYS A 21 4.04 18.79 -0.59
CA LYS A 21 2.93 19.45 -1.27
C LYS A 21 2.16 18.48 -2.15
N VAL A 22 0.84 18.53 -2.08
CA VAL A 22 -0.03 17.82 -3.02
C VAL A 22 0.01 18.52 -4.36
N ILE A 23 0.41 17.78 -5.40
CA ILE A 23 0.50 18.31 -6.77
C ILE A 23 -0.63 17.80 -7.67
N ASN A 24 -1.24 16.67 -7.32
CA ASN A 24 -2.40 16.13 -8.03
C ASN A 24 -3.24 15.27 -7.08
N VAL A 25 -4.56 15.19 -7.34
CA VAL A 25 -5.49 14.30 -6.64
C VAL A 25 -6.45 13.70 -7.65
N ASN A 26 -6.45 12.38 -7.75
CA ASN A 26 -7.39 11.62 -8.56
C ASN A 26 -8.26 10.74 -7.65
N ARG A 27 -9.54 10.62 -7.96
CA ARG A 27 -10.50 9.81 -7.19
C ARG A 27 -11.09 8.79 -8.15
N TRP A 28 -10.96 7.51 -7.82
CA TRP A 28 -11.55 6.45 -8.63
C TRP A 28 -13.02 6.33 -8.24
N GLU A 29 -13.95 6.24 -9.18
CA GLU A 29 -15.36 6.00 -8.85
C GLU A 29 -15.49 4.68 -8.06
N PRO A 30 -16.19 4.66 -6.91
CA PRO A 30 -17.15 5.65 -6.38
C PRO A 30 -16.57 6.71 -5.40
N SER A 31 -15.34 7.14 -5.62
CA SER A 31 -14.55 8.14 -4.87
C SER A 31 -14.02 7.70 -3.50
N SER A 32 -14.14 6.42 -3.16
CA SER A 32 -13.56 5.79 -1.97
C SER A 32 -12.09 5.38 -2.14
N MET A 33 -11.51 5.50 -3.34
CA MET A 33 -10.07 5.35 -3.55
C MET A 33 -9.48 6.66 -4.06
N VAL A 34 -8.50 7.18 -3.32
CA VAL A 34 -7.85 8.47 -3.58
C VAL A 34 -6.38 8.25 -3.93
N GLU A 35 -6.01 8.63 -5.15
CA GLU A 35 -4.64 8.69 -5.63
C GLU A 35 -4.12 10.13 -5.44
N ILE A 36 -2.97 10.27 -4.77
CA ILE A 36 -2.40 11.56 -4.39
C ILE A 36 -0.97 11.62 -4.90
N ASP A 37 -0.68 12.53 -5.80
CA ASP A 37 0.70 12.83 -6.20
C ASP A 37 1.28 13.87 -5.25
N VAL A 38 2.45 13.56 -4.72
CA VAL A 38 3.12 14.34 -3.68
C VAL A 38 4.48 14.78 -4.18
N HIS A 39 4.80 16.05 -4.01
CA HIS A 39 6.16 16.58 -4.15
C HIS A 39 6.80 16.78 -2.78
N ILE A 40 8.03 16.30 -2.63
CA ILE A 40 8.83 16.38 -1.42
C ILE A 40 10.28 16.73 -1.74
N SER A 41 10.82 17.74 -1.06
CA SER A 41 12.20 18.19 -1.24
C SER A 41 13.16 17.69 -0.17
N THR A 42 12.63 17.11 0.92
CA THR A 42 13.41 16.80 2.12
C THR A 42 13.74 15.32 2.29
N LEU A 43 12.95 14.41 1.70
CA LEU A 43 13.25 12.98 1.71
C LEU A 43 14.22 12.60 0.58
N LYS A 44 15.21 11.80 0.93
CA LYS A 44 16.22 11.27 0.01
C LYS A 44 15.71 10.02 -0.69
N LEU A 45 14.81 10.21 -1.67
CA LEU A 45 14.16 9.13 -2.43
C LEU A 45 15.17 8.23 -3.14
N GLU A 46 16.34 8.76 -3.52
CA GLU A 46 17.42 8.00 -4.18
C GLU A 46 17.99 6.87 -3.31
N LYS A 47 17.80 6.96 -1.98
CA LYS A 47 18.26 5.96 -1.01
C LYS A 47 17.25 4.86 -0.75
N TRP A 48 16.05 4.94 -1.32
CA TRP A 48 15.01 3.95 -1.11
C TRP A 48 15.34 2.69 -1.91
N LYS A 49 15.78 1.65 -1.19
CA LYS A 49 16.15 0.32 -1.73
C LYS A 49 15.26 -0.80 -1.20
N THR A 50 14.16 -0.41 -0.55
CA THR A 50 13.23 -1.28 0.16
C THR A 50 11.86 -0.60 0.18
N ILE A 51 10.81 -1.34 0.51
CA ILE A 51 9.46 -0.78 0.52
C ILE A 51 9.32 0.09 1.76
N HIS A 52 9.11 1.39 1.55
CA HIS A 52 9.03 2.36 2.62
C HIS A 52 7.57 2.65 3.01
N ARG A 53 7.33 2.87 4.31
CA ARG A 53 6.06 3.36 4.87
C ARG A 53 6.32 4.67 5.59
N VAL A 54 5.63 5.72 5.17
CA VAL A 54 5.73 7.06 5.75
C VAL A 54 4.58 7.27 6.73
N LYS A 55 4.91 7.86 7.89
CA LYS A 55 3.89 8.27 8.85
C LYS A 55 3.33 9.63 8.45
N CYS A 56 2.13 9.67 7.89
CA CYS A 56 1.42 10.88 7.48
C CYS A 56 0.59 11.43 8.64
N ARG A 57 0.63 12.75 8.86
CA ARG A 57 -0.34 13.42 9.74
C ARG A 57 -1.65 13.65 8.97
N VAL A 58 -2.73 13.09 9.48
CA VAL A 58 -4.08 13.17 8.87
C VAL A 58 -5.05 14.01 9.70
N GLY A 59 -4.68 14.40 10.92
CA GLY A 59 -5.50 15.22 11.81
C GLY A 59 -4.71 15.77 13.00
N ASP A 60 -5.38 16.39 13.97
CA ASP A 60 -4.73 16.86 15.20
C ASP A 60 -4.34 15.67 16.08
N LEU A 61 -3.04 15.43 16.26
CA LEU A 61 -2.49 14.24 16.93
C LEU A 61 -2.83 12.90 16.25
N GLU A 62 -3.32 12.94 15.01
CA GLU A 62 -3.73 11.74 14.27
C GLU A 62 -2.77 11.46 13.11
N TYR A 63 -2.25 10.25 13.08
CA TYR A 63 -1.28 9.81 12.09
C TYR A 63 -1.68 8.47 11.47
N ARG A 64 -1.34 8.25 10.21
CA ARG A 64 -1.53 6.99 9.47
C ARG A 64 -0.27 6.63 8.71
N ASP A 65 -0.02 5.34 8.55
CA ASP A 65 1.10 4.87 7.74
C ASP A 65 0.60 4.66 6.31
N TYR A 66 1.26 5.30 5.35
CA TYR A 66 1.02 5.10 3.92
C TYR A 66 2.29 4.61 3.23
N THR A 67 2.13 3.94 2.09
CA THR A 67 3.27 3.41 1.32
C THR A 67 3.48 4.28 0.08
N PRO A 68 4.54 5.10 0.01
CA PRO A 68 4.92 5.82 -1.19
C PRO A 68 5.29 4.85 -2.31
N THR A 69 4.78 5.10 -3.51
CA THR A 69 5.11 4.32 -4.71
C THR A 69 5.37 5.24 -5.90
N SER A 70 5.88 4.66 -7.00
CA SER A 70 6.10 5.36 -8.26
C SER A 70 6.95 6.62 -8.06
N TRP A 71 7.96 6.52 -7.19
CA TRP A 71 8.77 7.69 -6.84
C TRP A 71 9.74 8.04 -7.96
N ASP A 72 9.90 9.33 -8.19
CA ASP A 72 10.87 9.93 -9.10
C ASP A 72 11.80 10.80 -8.24
N PHE A 73 13.05 10.35 -8.09
CA PHE A 73 14.02 11.03 -7.24
C PHE A 73 14.54 12.32 -7.87
N GLU A 74 14.50 12.47 -9.20
CA GLU A 74 14.93 13.70 -9.88
C GLU A 74 13.88 14.79 -9.70
N LYS A 75 12.59 14.42 -9.79
CA LYS A 75 11.47 15.34 -9.56
C LYS A 75 11.12 15.52 -8.09
N GLY A 76 11.64 14.66 -7.21
CA GLY A 76 11.26 14.63 -5.80
C GLY A 76 9.77 14.34 -5.62
N THR A 77 9.21 13.40 -6.38
CA THR A 77 7.77 13.09 -6.33
C THR A 77 7.51 11.63 -6.01
N PHE A 78 6.37 11.32 -5.42
CA PHE A 78 5.84 9.95 -5.28
C PHE A 78 4.32 9.98 -5.26
N LYS A 79 3.70 8.81 -5.38
CA LYS A 79 2.26 8.62 -5.28
C LYS A 79 1.87 7.95 -3.97
N LEU A 80 0.69 8.32 -3.44
CA LEU A 80 -0.03 7.58 -2.42
C LEU A 80 -1.34 7.07 -2.99
N TYR A 81 -1.72 5.88 -2.56
CA TYR A 81 -3.03 5.28 -2.81
C TYR A 81 -3.70 5.08 -1.46
N VAL A 82 -4.83 5.77 -1.26
CA VAL A 82 -5.54 5.81 0.01
C VAL A 82 -6.96 5.34 -0.19
N GLU A 83 -7.23 4.16 0.36
CA GLU A 83 -8.60 3.67 0.50
C GLU A 83 -9.29 4.44 1.64
N ALA A 84 -10.47 4.97 1.35
CA ALA A 84 -11.18 6.00 2.10
C ALA A 84 -12.69 5.76 2.10
N GLY A 85 -13.15 4.53 1.84
CA GLY A 85 -14.56 4.11 1.87
C GLY A 85 -15.08 3.84 3.29
N HIS A 86 -14.20 3.78 4.28
CA HIS A 86 -14.55 3.53 5.68
C HIS A 86 -14.51 4.79 6.55
N GLU A 87 -15.10 4.74 7.75
CA GLU A 87 -15.00 5.81 8.73
C GLU A 87 -13.59 5.90 9.34
N GLY A 88 -13.12 7.12 9.59
CA GLY A 88 -11.88 7.39 10.31
C GLY A 88 -11.15 8.63 9.80
N ALA A 89 -10.22 9.14 10.60
CA ALA A 89 -9.49 10.37 10.28
C ALA A 89 -8.68 10.28 8.98
N GLY A 90 -8.10 9.11 8.67
CA GLY A 90 -7.40 8.89 7.40
C GLY A 90 -8.32 9.02 6.18
N SER A 91 -9.49 8.41 6.24
CA SER A 91 -10.49 8.49 5.17
C SER A 91 -11.04 9.90 5.01
N GLN A 92 -11.40 10.55 6.13
CA GLN A 92 -11.91 11.94 6.11
C GLN A 92 -10.87 12.90 5.54
N TRP A 93 -9.61 12.75 5.94
CA TRP A 93 -8.49 13.51 5.39
C TRP A 93 -8.34 13.29 3.88
N ALA A 94 -8.28 12.03 3.44
CA ALA A 94 -8.10 11.69 2.03
C ALA A 94 -9.26 12.19 1.16
N GLN A 95 -10.49 12.12 1.64
CA GLN A 95 -11.66 12.65 0.93
C GLN A 95 -11.58 14.17 0.74
N GLN A 96 -11.06 14.90 1.73
CA GLN A 96 -11.01 16.36 1.73
C GLN A 96 -9.77 16.95 1.05
N ILE A 97 -8.74 16.13 0.79
CA ILE A 97 -7.45 16.59 0.28
C ILE A 97 -7.56 17.20 -1.12
N LYS A 98 -6.80 18.27 -1.34
CA LYS A 98 -6.80 19.06 -2.58
C LYS A 98 -5.39 19.37 -3.04
N VAL A 99 -5.28 19.63 -4.34
CA VAL A 99 -4.04 20.16 -4.93
C VAL A 99 -3.67 21.46 -4.24
N GLY A 100 -2.39 21.58 -3.86
CA GLY A 100 -1.86 22.72 -3.13
C GLY A 100 -1.77 22.51 -1.63
N ASP A 101 -2.47 21.53 -1.05
CA ASP A 101 -2.41 21.23 0.38
C ASP A 101 -1.00 20.79 0.80
N GLU A 102 -0.65 21.12 2.05
CA GLU A 102 0.57 20.64 2.68
C GLU A 102 0.30 19.33 3.43
N ILE A 103 1.22 18.37 3.29
CA ILE A 103 1.22 17.11 4.04
C ILE A 103 2.51 17.02 4.86
N LEU A 104 2.38 16.59 6.11
CA LEU A 104 3.52 16.33 6.99
C LEU A 104 3.79 14.83 7.06
N PHE A 105 5.01 14.42 6.69
CA PHE A 105 5.48 13.05 6.80
C PHE A 105 6.56 12.89 7.87
N GLY A 106 6.48 11.81 8.62
CA GLY A 106 7.44 11.44 9.65
C GLY A 106 8.31 10.27 9.26
N ALA A 107 8.87 9.64 10.30
CA ALA A 107 9.80 8.53 10.17
C ALA A 107 9.32 7.47 9.18
N VAL A 108 10.27 6.96 8.41
CA VAL A 108 10.04 5.98 7.37
C VAL A 108 10.36 4.59 7.91
N HIS A 109 9.38 3.70 7.92
CA HIS A 109 9.58 2.28 8.21
C HIS A 109 9.85 1.51 6.92
N ALA A 110 10.64 0.44 6.97
CA ALA A 110 10.92 -0.40 5.81
C ALA A 110 10.25 -1.78 5.96
N ALA A 111 9.68 -2.31 4.88
CA ALA A 111 9.24 -3.69 4.77
C ALA A 111 10.25 -4.50 3.95
N GLN A 112 10.48 -5.75 4.34
CA GLN A 112 11.42 -6.61 3.63
C GLN A 112 10.93 -6.90 2.22
N ILE A 113 11.86 -6.94 1.27
CA ILE A 113 11.62 -7.44 -0.08
C ILE A 113 12.11 -8.89 -0.20
N PRO A 114 11.47 -9.73 -1.02
CA PRO A 114 12.01 -11.04 -1.38
C PRO A 114 13.45 -10.95 -1.88
N SER A 115 14.32 -11.84 -1.40
CA SER A 115 15.76 -11.84 -1.73
C SER A 115 16.21 -13.06 -2.54
N LYS A 116 15.33 -14.07 -2.70
CA LYS A 116 15.60 -15.27 -3.51
C LYS A 116 15.02 -15.02 -4.90
N GLU A 117 15.87 -15.11 -5.93
CA GLU A 117 15.41 -14.99 -7.33
C GLU A 117 14.34 -16.06 -7.62
N GLY A 118 13.37 -15.69 -8.46
CA GLY A 118 12.23 -16.52 -8.81
C GLY A 118 10.90 -15.80 -8.64
N ARG A 119 9.82 -16.52 -8.97
CA ARG A 119 8.49 -15.92 -9.11
C ARG A 119 7.93 -15.46 -7.77
N ILE A 120 7.37 -14.25 -7.75
CA ILE A 120 6.73 -13.66 -6.57
C ILE A 120 5.23 -13.59 -6.80
N LEU A 121 4.46 -14.08 -5.83
CA LEU A 121 3.02 -13.84 -5.75
C LEU A 121 2.73 -12.78 -4.67
N CYS A 122 1.99 -11.73 -5.01
CA CYS A 122 1.47 -10.77 -4.05
C CYS A 122 -0.06 -10.87 -3.96
N LEU A 123 -0.56 -11.18 -2.77
CA LEU A 123 -1.98 -11.22 -2.43
C LEU A 123 -2.28 -10.02 -1.54
N ILE A 124 -3.03 -9.05 -2.04
CA ILE A 124 -3.27 -7.81 -1.32
C ILE A 124 -4.74 -7.39 -1.33
N ASP A 125 -5.16 -6.60 -0.34
CA ASP A 125 -6.35 -5.77 -0.47
C ASP A 125 -5.98 -4.39 -1.06
N LEU A 126 -7.00 -3.59 -1.40
CA LEU A 126 -6.79 -2.28 -2.02
C LEU A 126 -5.96 -1.32 -1.14
N SER A 127 -6.03 -1.43 0.18
CA SER A 127 -5.26 -0.60 1.13
C SER A 127 -3.73 -0.79 0.97
N ALA A 128 -3.33 -1.94 0.42
CA ALA A 128 -1.94 -2.31 0.21
C ALA A 128 -1.47 -2.15 -1.25
N LEU A 129 -2.25 -1.47 -2.12
CA LEU A 129 -1.86 -1.25 -3.52
C LEU A 129 -0.49 -0.56 -3.65
N GLY A 130 -0.23 0.47 -2.84
CA GLY A 130 1.08 1.13 -2.80
C GLY A 130 2.24 0.19 -2.45
N HIS A 131 1.99 -0.87 -1.67
CA HIS A 131 3.01 -1.87 -1.33
C HIS A 131 3.41 -2.71 -2.54
N ALA A 132 2.44 -3.23 -3.30
CA ALA A 132 2.74 -4.03 -4.50
C ALA A 132 3.40 -3.20 -5.59
N LEU A 133 2.94 -1.96 -5.81
CA LEU A 133 3.55 -1.05 -6.79
C LEU A 133 4.98 -0.66 -6.38
N SER A 134 5.23 -0.44 -5.08
CA SER A 134 6.59 -0.19 -4.56
C SER A 134 7.50 -1.39 -4.75
N LEU A 135 6.98 -2.61 -4.51
CA LEU A 135 7.73 -3.83 -4.75
C LEU A 135 8.13 -3.94 -6.22
N LYS A 136 7.18 -3.75 -7.15
CA LYS A 136 7.43 -3.73 -8.58
C LYS A 136 8.54 -2.74 -8.96
N GLN A 137 8.49 -1.52 -8.41
CA GLN A 137 9.50 -0.50 -8.68
C GLN A 137 10.92 -0.89 -8.20
N LEU A 138 11.04 -1.74 -7.18
CA LEU A 138 12.31 -2.09 -6.55
C LEU A 138 12.95 -3.37 -7.10
N ILE A 139 12.17 -4.24 -7.74
CA ILE A 139 12.66 -5.53 -8.23
C ILE A 139 13.03 -5.47 -9.71
N ASP A 140 13.97 -6.32 -10.09
CA ASP A 140 14.23 -6.67 -11.48
C ASP A 140 13.24 -7.75 -11.90
N THR A 141 12.24 -7.41 -12.72
CA THR A 141 11.16 -8.33 -13.09
C THR A 141 11.62 -9.53 -13.91
N ASP A 142 12.81 -9.47 -14.54
CA ASP A 142 13.37 -10.63 -15.26
C ASP A 142 13.86 -11.70 -14.27
N LYS A 143 14.36 -11.27 -13.11
CA LYS A 143 14.84 -12.14 -12.02
C LYS A 143 13.76 -12.50 -11.01
N PHE A 144 12.80 -11.60 -10.85
CA PHE A 144 11.70 -11.70 -9.91
C PHE A 144 10.36 -11.48 -10.63
N PRO A 145 9.93 -12.41 -11.50
CA PRO A 145 8.65 -12.27 -12.19
C PRO A 145 7.52 -12.13 -11.16
N LEU A 146 6.75 -11.05 -11.29
CA LEU A 146 5.73 -10.66 -10.32
C LEU A 146 4.34 -11.02 -10.83
N GLU A 147 3.49 -11.52 -9.95
CA GLU A 147 2.06 -11.66 -10.15
C GLU A 147 1.35 -11.07 -8.93
N VAL A 148 0.33 -10.25 -9.16
CA VAL A 148 -0.38 -9.54 -8.07
C VAL A 148 -1.88 -9.77 -8.20
N ALA A 149 -2.51 -10.23 -7.12
CA ALA A 149 -3.96 -10.18 -6.97
C ALA A 149 -4.32 -9.07 -5.98
N VAL A 150 -5.13 -8.11 -6.44
CA VAL A 150 -5.65 -6.99 -5.67
C VAL A 150 -7.12 -7.19 -5.43
N PHE A 151 -7.49 -7.44 -4.18
CA PHE A 151 -8.88 -7.57 -3.80
C PHE A 151 -9.53 -6.21 -3.57
N LEU A 152 -10.72 -6.04 -4.14
CA LEU A 152 -11.55 -4.85 -4.06
C LEU A 152 -12.79 -5.12 -3.21
N HIS A 153 -13.08 -4.26 -2.23
CA HIS A 153 -14.28 -4.40 -1.39
C HIS A 153 -15.56 -3.85 -2.05
N GLU A 154 -15.41 -3.15 -3.17
CA GLU A 154 -16.50 -2.64 -3.99
C GLU A 154 -16.05 -2.55 -5.46
N GLU A 155 -16.98 -2.29 -6.36
CA GLU A 155 -16.66 -2.16 -7.78
C GLU A 155 -16.04 -0.79 -8.08
N TYR A 156 -14.72 -0.79 -8.36
CA TYR A 156 -13.99 0.42 -8.71
C TYR A 156 -13.83 0.58 -10.22
N GLN A 157 -14.01 1.82 -10.70
CA GLN A 157 -13.49 2.21 -12.03
C GLN A 157 -11.97 2.43 -11.96
N ILE A 158 -11.23 1.33 -12.11
CA ILE A 158 -9.76 1.37 -12.07
C ILE A 158 -9.22 2.15 -13.28
N PRO A 159 -8.32 3.13 -13.09
CA PRO A 159 -7.72 3.89 -14.18
C PRO A 159 -7.09 3.00 -15.25
N GLU A 160 -7.37 3.27 -16.52
CA GLU A 160 -6.84 2.50 -17.64
C GLU A 160 -5.30 2.56 -17.70
N SER A 161 -4.71 3.71 -17.36
CA SER A 161 -3.26 3.87 -17.24
C SER A 161 -2.66 2.89 -16.23
N LEU A 162 -3.28 2.74 -15.05
CA LEU A 162 -2.81 1.81 -14.03
C LEU A 162 -2.82 0.37 -14.55
N ARG A 163 -3.87 -0.05 -15.27
CA ARG A 163 -3.95 -1.39 -15.87
C ARG A 163 -2.90 -1.60 -16.97
N LYS A 164 -2.70 -0.61 -17.84
CA LYS A 164 -1.71 -0.68 -18.93
C LYS A 164 -0.28 -0.73 -18.42
N GLU A 165 0.02 0.05 -17.39
CA GLU A 165 1.34 0.09 -16.76
C GLU A 165 1.60 -1.15 -15.89
N ASN A 166 0.55 -1.84 -15.45
CA ASN A 166 0.62 -2.99 -14.53
C ASN A 166 -0.19 -4.19 -15.02
N PRO A 167 0.17 -4.79 -16.17
CA PRO A 167 -0.54 -5.94 -16.73
C PRO A 167 -0.46 -7.20 -15.85
N GLU A 168 0.48 -7.26 -14.92
CA GLU A 168 0.63 -8.35 -13.95
C GLU A 168 -0.29 -8.22 -12.71
N PHE A 169 -1.08 -7.15 -12.63
CA PHE A 169 -2.02 -6.89 -11.54
C PHE A 169 -3.43 -7.31 -11.97
N GLU A 170 -3.97 -8.31 -11.29
CA GLU A 170 -5.35 -8.75 -11.42
C GLU A 170 -6.18 -8.13 -10.30
N PHE A 171 -7.19 -7.34 -10.66
CA PHE A 171 -8.09 -6.71 -9.71
C PHE A 171 -9.37 -7.52 -9.59
N LEU A 172 -9.63 -8.02 -8.38
CA LEU A 172 -10.65 -9.01 -8.09
C LEU A 172 -11.80 -8.37 -7.31
N TYR A 173 -13.01 -8.54 -7.84
CA TYR A 173 -14.26 -8.16 -7.20
C TYR A 173 -15.32 -9.20 -7.58
N GLU A 174 -16.01 -9.76 -6.59
CA GLU A 174 -17.22 -10.56 -6.81
C GLU A 174 -18.33 -9.98 -5.94
N GLU A 175 -19.43 -9.57 -6.58
CA GLU A 175 -20.59 -9.02 -5.87
C GLU A 175 -21.21 -10.11 -4.98
N ASN A 176 -21.55 -9.75 -3.73
CA ASN A 176 -22.18 -10.64 -2.75
C ASN A 176 -21.33 -11.81 -2.24
N GLU A 177 -20.01 -11.80 -2.47
CA GLU A 177 -19.11 -12.80 -1.93
C GLU A 177 -18.14 -12.22 -0.90
N GLU A 178 -17.85 -12.99 0.17
CA GLU A 178 -16.88 -12.56 1.16
C GLU A 178 -15.49 -12.44 0.54
N ASN A 179 -14.83 -11.31 0.82
CA ASN A 179 -13.52 -10.94 0.29
C ASN A 179 -12.47 -12.06 0.37
N SER A 180 -12.46 -12.75 1.52
CA SER A 180 -11.50 -13.82 1.77
C SER A 180 -11.73 -15.06 0.91
N VAL A 181 -12.97 -15.31 0.48
CA VAL A 181 -13.35 -16.44 -0.37
C VAL A 181 -12.95 -16.19 -1.81
N VAL A 182 -13.17 -14.98 -2.34
CA VAL A 182 -12.73 -14.59 -3.69
C VAL A 182 -11.22 -14.77 -3.86
N LEU A 183 -10.46 -14.22 -2.92
CA LEU A 183 -9.00 -14.31 -2.88
C LEU A 183 -8.53 -15.76 -2.74
N GLU A 184 -9.22 -16.56 -1.94
CA GLU A 184 -8.92 -17.98 -1.80
C GLU A 184 -9.18 -18.76 -3.09
N LYS A 185 -10.34 -18.59 -3.74
CA LYS A 185 -10.64 -19.23 -5.03
C LYS A 185 -9.57 -18.90 -6.06
N TRP A 186 -9.22 -17.61 -6.15
CA TRP A 186 -8.19 -17.15 -7.05
C TRP A 186 -6.84 -17.78 -6.72
N MET A 187 -6.43 -17.79 -5.45
CA MET A 187 -5.19 -18.42 -4.99
C MET A 187 -5.17 -19.92 -5.34
N MET A 188 -6.26 -20.65 -5.09
CA MET A 188 -6.37 -22.07 -5.38
C MET A 188 -6.37 -22.40 -6.89
N SER A 189 -6.61 -21.42 -7.75
CA SER A 189 -6.49 -21.59 -9.21
C SER A 189 -5.04 -21.62 -9.71
N LYS A 190 -4.08 -21.22 -8.87
CA LYS A 190 -2.66 -21.08 -9.24
C LYS A 190 -1.85 -22.29 -8.75
N LYS A 191 -0.74 -22.56 -9.45
CA LYS A 191 0.25 -23.56 -9.06
C LYS A 191 1.18 -22.99 -8.00
N MET A 192 0.86 -23.21 -6.74
CA MET A 192 1.57 -22.62 -5.59
C MET A 192 3.06 -22.98 -5.55
N GLU A 193 3.43 -24.18 -6.01
CA GLU A 193 4.80 -24.67 -6.10
C GLU A 193 5.67 -23.88 -7.09
N SER A 194 5.05 -23.06 -7.95
CA SER A 194 5.78 -22.24 -8.93
C SER A 194 6.34 -20.94 -8.37
N TYR A 195 6.02 -20.60 -7.11
CA TYR A 195 6.45 -19.35 -6.47
C TYR A 195 7.56 -19.58 -5.47
N GLU A 196 8.56 -18.70 -5.49
CA GLU A 196 9.67 -18.70 -4.54
C GLU A 196 9.38 -17.81 -3.32
N SER A 197 8.50 -16.83 -3.49
CA SER A 197 8.05 -15.95 -2.41
C SER A 197 6.58 -15.58 -2.59
N ILE A 198 5.88 -15.52 -1.45
CA ILE A 198 4.48 -15.11 -1.40
C ILE A 198 4.35 -13.97 -0.39
N CYS A 199 3.87 -12.82 -0.85
CA CYS A 199 3.58 -11.65 -0.03
C CYS A 199 2.08 -11.57 0.21
N VAL A 200 1.67 -11.41 1.48
CA VAL A 200 0.27 -11.25 1.88
C VAL A 200 0.14 -9.98 2.72
N VAL A 201 -0.53 -8.95 2.18
CA VAL A 201 -0.51 -7.60 2.77
C VAL A 201 -1.89 -6.94 2.74
N GLY A 202 -2.30 -6.30 3.83
CA GLY A 202 -3.60 -5.60 3.91
C GLY A 202 -4.27 -5.81 5.25
N ASN A 203 -5.58 -6.05 5.25
CA ASN A 203 -6.39 -6.31 6.44
C ASN A 203 -5.83 -7.50 7.28
N THR A 204 -5.67 -7.29 8.58
CA THR A 204 -4.98 -8.24 9.48
C THR A 204 -5.69 -9.61 9.58
N PRO A 205 -7.02 -9.68 9.73
CA PRO A 205 -7.77 -10.93 9.58
C PRO A 205 -7.51 -11.66 8.26
N MET A 206 -7.62 -10.96 7.12
CA MET A 206 -7.37 -11.54 5.79
C MET A 206 -5.94 -12.10 5.69
N VAL A 207 -4.94 -11.31 6.08
CA VAL A 207 -3.52 -11.71 6.06
C VAL A 207 -3.28 -12.95 6.90
N SER A 208 -3.87 -13.01 8.09
CA SER A 208 -3.72 -14.15 9.01
C SER A 208 -4.36 -15.41 8.45
N LEU A 209 -5.56 -15.29 7.85
CA LEU A 209 -6.28 -16.38 7.24
C LEU A 209 -5.52 -16.96 6.05
N LEU A 210 -5.16 -16.13 5.07
CA LEU A 210 -4.44 -16.58 3.87
C LEU A 210 -3.09 -17.19 4.21
N ARG A 211 -2.33 -16.58 5.13
CA ARG A 211 -1.06 -17.16 5.61
C ARG A 211 -1.26 -18.54 6.20
N LYS A 212 -2.32 -18.76 6.99
CA LYS A 212 -2.63 -20.06 7.58
C LYS A 212 -2.96 -21.09 6.49
N LYS A 213 -3.73 -20.70 5.47
CA LYS A 213 -4.08 -21.58 4.34
C LYS A 213 -2.86 -21.96 3.51
N LEU A 214 -2.03 -20.98 3.12
CA LEU A 214 -0.78 -21.21 2.39
C LEU A 214 0.14 -22.20 3.12
N LYS A 215 0.31 -22.06 4.44
CA LYS A 215 1.13 -22.99 5.24
C LYS A 215 0.56 -24.40 5.36
N ALA A 216 -0.73 -24.58 5.10
CA ALA A 216 -1.39 -25.88 5.16
C ALA A 216 -1.30 -26.65 3.85
N ILE A 217 -0.88 -26.01 2.75
CA ILE A 217 -0.67 -26.62 1.44
C ILE A 217 0.72 -27.27 1.42
N PRO A 218 0.84 -28.62 1.35
CA PRO A 218 2.13 -29.30 1.41
C PRO A 218 3.14 -28.88 0.33
N GLU A 219 2.65 -28.45 -0.83
CA GLU A 219 3.44 -28.07 -2.01
C GLU A 219 4.01 -26.64 -1.91
N VAL A 220 3.61 -25.85 -0.90
CA VAL A 220 4.12 -24.49 -0.70
C VAL A 220 5.47 -24.54 0.04
N GLU A 221 6.56 -24.46 -0.71
CA GLU A 221 7.91 -24.24 -0.16
C GLU A 221 8.31 -22.76 -0.13
N ALA A 222 7.48 -21.89 -0.72
CA ALA A 222 7.74 -20.46 -0.86
C ALA A 222 7.96 -19.76 0.50
N ARG A 223 8.84 -18.77 0.53
CA ARG A 223 8.96 -17.89 1.69
C ARG A 223 7.74 -16.96 1.79
N ILE A 224 7.01 -17.02 2.89
CA ILE A 224 5.81 -16.20 3.09
C ILE A 224 6.13 -14.93 3.90
N PHE A 225 5.89 -13.77 3.29
CA PHE A 225 5.93 -12.44 3.90
C PHE A 225 4.50 -11.99 4.21
N ALA A 226 4.21 -11.64 5.46
CA ALA A 226 2.85 -11.31 5.89
C ALA A 226 2.83 -10.02 6.71
N HIS A 227 2.01 -9.04 6.28
CA HIS A 227 1.97 -7.72 6.88
C HIS A 227 0.52 -7.20 7.01
N GLY A 228 0.04 -7.08 8.24
CA GLY A 228 -1.23 -6.40 8.54
C GLY A 228 -1.08 -4.88 8.55
N PHE A 229 -1.96 -4.17 7.85
CA PHE A 229 -2.01 -2.71 7.78
C PHE A 229 -3.10 -2.12 8.68
N TRP A 230 -4.23 -2.81 8.77
CA TRP A 230 -5.40 -2.39 9.55
C TRP A 230 -6.18 -3.63 10.05
N SER A 231 -7.20 -3.43 10.89
CA SER A 231 -8.03 -4.50 11.48
C SER A 231 -9.46 -4.05 11.68
#